data_AF-A0A7C2F7C7-F1
#
_entry.id   AF-A0A7C2F7C7-F1
#
_cell.length_a   1.000
_cell.length_b   1.000
_cell.length_c   1.000
_cell.angle_alpha   90.00
_cell.angle_beta   90.00
_cell.angle_gamma   90.00
#
_symmetry.space_group_name_H-M   'P 1'
#
loop_
_entity.id
_entity.type
_entity.pdbx_description
1 polymer ?
#
loop_
_entity_poly.entity_id
_entity_poly.type
_entity_poly.pdbx_seq_one_letter_code
_entity_poly.pdbx_strand_id
1 'polypeptide(L)'
;MARRPQRIFLVGLSGSGKSTVARLVAARLGWQALDTDVLVEEAVGLPVPEIFARWGEGRFRDLEAEALLRACQASPAVVSTGGGILLRAVNRVAMFDSGLVVHLDAQPKTLVERLRREGIDYRPLLQGPDPLARLALLKAQRQGYYRLADCTIETDGLSPEEVAEAVLRAWEEAADVLADRRRVWRAAQEPVPEWPDATCVVWVASGSYPVYVEWACLDRLGELMAGLGLGGRAFVVSDGTVFAHHGERALTSLRQAGFDALHRTVPAGEASKTLDTAAALYTWLAENRAERGEAVVALGGGMVTDLAGFVAATYARGLPLVHVPTSLLAMVDAAIGGKVAVNLPQAKNMVGTFYQPRAVVCDVSTLRTLPRRELVSGWAEAIKHALIADGLLLERFETQAEAALALEPTVATALIARSVAIKAEVVGEDEREETGRRTILNYGHTVGHALESAGEYTSFLHGEAVAVGMMAAAEIGQRMGVTPPELVQRQRRLLERFGLPTRASGVPVEAVRRAMALDKKVRAGSLRWVLLEDVGRPVIRSDVPPAVVDEVLASALDG
;
A
#
# COMPACT_ATOMS: atom_id res chain seq x y z
N MET A 1 9.53 20.32 29.32
CA MET A 1 9.36 21.38 28.31
C MET A 1 9.68 20.78 26.97
N ALA A 2 8.78 20.92 26.01
CA ALA A 2 9.01 20.45 24.64
C ALA A 2 10.27 21.12 24.07
N ARG A 3 11.17 20.34 23.48
CA ARG A 3 12.48 20.86 23.03
C ARG A 3 12.40 21.14 21.53
N ARG A 4 12.46 22.42 21.15
CA ARG A 4 12.45 22.81 19.73
C ARG A 4 13.75 22.42 19.04
N PRO A 5 13.69 22.01 17.75
CA PRO A 5 14.88 21.69 16.98
C PRO A 5 15.77 22.94 16.89
N GLN A 6 17.08 22.76 17.04
CA GLN A 6 18.09 23.83 16.94
C GLN A 6 18.72 23.90 15.53
N ARG A 7 18.13 23.18 14.57
CA ARG A 7 18.56 23.14 13.18
C ARG A 7 17.35 23.06 12.26
N ILE A 8 17.41 23.82 11.17
CA ILE A 8 16.42 23.78 10.09
C ILE A 8 17.18 23.49 8.79
N PHE A 9 16.81 22.44 8.08
CA PHE A 9 17.35 22.09 6.76
C PHE A 9 16.33 22.45 5.69
N LEU A 10 16.70 23.31 4.74
CA LEU A 10 15.85 23.67 3.61
C LEU A 10 16.24 22.82 2.40
N VAL A 11 15.33 21.96 1.96
CA VAL A 11 15.48 21.04 0.82
C VAL A 11 14.56 21.45 -0.34
N GLY A 12 14.87 21.04 -1.57
CA GLY A 12 14.08 21.34 -2.76
C GLY A 12 14.93 21.59 -4.00
N LEU A 13 14.30 21.64 -5.18
CA LEU A 13 15.01 21.81 -6.46
C LEU A 13 15.73 23.16 -6.59
N SER A 14 16.69 23.24 -7.51
CA SER A 14 17.32 24.51 -7.86
C SER A 14 16.26 25.54 -8.29
N GLY A 15 16.36 26.77 -7.80
CA GLY A 15 15.39 27.84 -8.04
C GLY A 15 14.25 27.93 -7.02
N SER A 16 14.17 27.04 -6.02
CA SER A 16 13.14 27.10 -4.96
C SER A 16 13.39 28.16 -3.89
N GLY A 17 14.51 28.90 -3.94
CA GLY A 17 14.81 30.00 -3.02
C GLY A 17 15.53 29.63 -1.71
N LYS A 18 15.96 28.37 -1.54
CA LYS A 18 16.62 27.85 -0.30
C LYS A 18 17.68 28.77 0.30
N SER A 19 18.70 29.17 -0.45
CA SER A 19 19.81 30.00 0.07
C SER A 19 19.34 31.39 0.51
N THR A 20 18.35 31.96 -0.17
CA THR A 20 17.76 33.26 0.19
C THR A 20 16.91 33.13 1.45
N VAL A 21 16.01 32.15 1.49
CA VAL A 21 15.13 31.88 2.64
C VAL A 21 15.95 31.49 3.87
N ALA A 22 17.01 30.69 3.73
CA ALA A 22 17.89 30.31 4.84
C ALA A 22 18.50 31.52 5.56
N ARG A 23 19.02 32.49 4.79
CA ARG A 23 19.58 33.74 5.34
C ARG A 23 18.51 34.58 6.06
N LEU A 24 17.32 34.67 5.48
CA LEU A 24 16.19 35.42 6.04
C LEU A 24 15.66 34.81 7.34
N VAL A 25 15.54 33.48 7.42
CA VAL A 25 15.11 32.76 8.63
C VAL A 25 16.20 32.84 9.71
N ALA A 26 17.46 32.60 9.33
CA ALA A 26 18.59 32.70 10.26
C ALA A 26 18.72 34.09 10.89
N ALA A 27 18.57 35.15 10.09
CA ALA A 27 18.60 36.53 10.60
C ALA A 27 17.49 36.81 11.63
N ARG A 28 16.28 36.29 11.41
CA ARG A 28 15.14 36.46 12.33
C ARG A 28 15.31 35.65 13.63
N LEU A 29 15.93 34.48 13.57
CA LEU A 29 16.21 33.64 14.74
C LEU A 29 17.51 34.01 15.46
N GLY A 30 18.37 34.83 14.86
CA GLY A 30 19.74 35.09 15.35
C GLY A 30 20.67 33.87 15.22
N TRP A 31 20.44 33.03 14.21
CA TRP A 31 21.16 31.77 13.99
C TRP A 31 22.19 31.90 12.86
N GLN A 32 23.04 30.88 12.72
CA GLN A 32 23.96 30.80 11.59
C GLN A 32 23.23 30.38 10.32
N ALA A 33 23.52 31.03 9.18
CA ALA A 33 23.08 30.59 7.87
C ALA A 33 24.22 29.84 7.18
N LEU A 34 23.99 28.58 6.81
CA LEU A 34 24.96 27.74 6.10
C LEU A 34 24.38 27.32 4.74
N ASP A 35 25.25 27.14 3.75
CA ASP A 35 24.88 26.57 2.45
C ASP A 35 25.85 25.44 2.11
N THR A 36 25.31 24.24 1.86
CA THR A 36 26.15 23.05 1.61
C THR A 36 26.99 23.19 0.35
N ASP A 37 26.50 23.90 -0.68
CA ASP A 37 27.26 24.09 -1.92
C ASP A 37 28.48 24.98 -1.65
N VAL A 38 28.32 26.05 -0.85
CA VAL A 38 29.42 26.93 -0.42
C VAL A 38 30.43 26.17 0.44
N LEU A 39 29.96 25.34 1.38
CA LEU A 39 30.84 24.51 2.22
C LEU A 39 31.65 23.48 1.41
N VAL A 40 31.11 23.02 0.27
CA VAL A 40 31.86 22.18 -0.66
C VAL A 40 32.93 23.00 -1.39
N GLU A 41 32.56 24.16 -1.95
CA GLU A 41 33.49 25.04 -2.67
C GLU A 41 34.66 25.51 -1.78
N GLU A 42 34.39 25.89 -0.52
CA GLU A 42 35.43 26.29 0.44
C GLU A 42 36.39 25.14 0.77
N ALA A 43 35.88 23.92 0.92
CA ALA A 43 36.70 22.77 1.28
C ALA A 43 37.58 22.27 0.13
N VAL A 44 37.13 22.47 -1.11
CA VAL A 44 37.83 22.01 -2.32
C VAL A 44 38.67 23.11 -2.95
N GLY A 45 38.28 24.38 -2.77
CA GLY A 45 38.87 25.54 -3.43
C GLY A 45 38.46 25.68 -4.91
N LEU A 46 37.39 25.03 -5.35
CA LEU A 46 36.88 25.07 -6.72
C LEU A 46 35.36 25.30 -6.75
N PRO A 47 34.82 26.05 -7.72
CA PRO A 47 33.37 26.18 -7.92
C PRO A 47 32.69 24.85 -8.26
N VAL A 48 31.42 24.68 -7.86
CA VAL A 48 30.64 23.46 -8.14
C VAL A 48 30.65 23.05 -9.62
N PRO A 49 30.45 23.95 -10.61
CA PRO A 49 30.53 23.56 -12.03
C PRO A 49 31.86 22.93 -12.44
N GLU A 50 32.98 23.40 -11.89
CA GLU A 50 34.31 22.86 -12.16
C GLU A 50 34.52 21.50 -11.50
N ILE A 51 33.99 21.30 -10.28
CA ILE A 51 33.99 20.00 -9.59
C ILE A 51 33.26 18.96 -10.44
N PHE A 52 32.07 19.29 -10.95
CA PHE A 52 31.31 18.42 -11.85
C PHE A 52 32.06 18.12 -13.16
N ALA A 53 32.66 19.13 -13.78
CA ALA A 53 33.40 18.96 -15.03
C ALA A 53 34.66 18.08 -14.84
N ARG A 54 35.37 18.24 -13.71
CA ARG A 54 36.64 17.57 -13.46
C ARG A 54 36.49 16.16 -12.90
N TRP A 55 35.51 15.93 -12.02
CA TRP A 55 35.39 14.69 -11.25
C TRP A 55 34.01 14.03 -11.32
N GLY A 56 33.05 14.64 -12.01
CA GLY A 56 31.70 14.11 -12.19
C GLY A 56 30.80 14.23 -10.96
N GLU A 57 29.52 13.87 -11.16
CA GLU A 57 28.49 13.99 -10.12
C GLU A 57 28.75 13.09 -8.91
N GLY A 58 29.24 11.86 -9.11
CA GLY A 58 29.47 10.91 -8.02
C GLY A 58 30.39 11.47 -6.93
N ARG A 59 31.52 12.08 -7.34
CA ARG A 59 32.47 12.71 -6.43
C ARG A 59 31.89 13.96 -5.77
N PHE A 60 31.14 14.77 -6.51
CA PHE A 60 30.43 15.91 -5.91
C PHE A 60 29.47 15.45 -4.81
N ARG A 61 28.71 14.37 -5.02
CA ARG A 61 27.79 13.83 -4.01
C ARG A 61 28.51 13.31 -2.76
N ASP A 62 29.75 12.83 -2.87
CA ASP A 62 30.58 12.50 -1.71
C ASP A 62 30.93 13.74 -0.90
N LEU A 63 31.40 14.78 -1.58
CA LEU A 63 31.75 16.07 -0.96
C LEU A 63 30.52 16.75 -0.34
N GLU A 64 29.37 16.65 -1.00
CA GLU A 64 28.08 17.18 -0.52
C GLU A 64 27.66 16.49 0.80
N ALA A 65 27.90 15.18 0.93
CA ALA A 65 27.65 14.44 2.16
C ALA A 65 28.60 14.86 3.31
N GLU A 66 29.88 15.04 3.03
CA GLU A 66 30.86 15.54 4.00
C GLU A 66 30.51 16.97 4.47
N ALA A 67 30.13 17.85 3.55
CA ALA A 67 29.70 19.21 3.85
C ALA A 67 28.44 19.23 4.73
N LEU A 68 27.46 18.38 4.44
CA LEU A 68 26.27 18.24 5.27
C LEU A 68 26.60 17.77 6.69
N LEU A 69 27.47 16.76 6.84
CA LEU A 69 27.86 16.29 8.18
C LEU A 69 28.54 17.39 9.01
N ARG A 70 29.35 18.25 8.38
CA ARG A 70 29.90 19.45 9.03
C ARG A 70 28.80 20.45 9.40
N ALA A 71 27.84 20.70 8.51
CA ALA A 71 26.70 21.56 8.81
C ALA A 71 25.85 21.03 9.98
N CYS A 72 25.70 19.71 10.11
CA CYS A 72 25.03 19.08 11.25
C CYS A 72 25.76 19.29 12.60
N GLN A 73 27.04 19.66 12.59
CA GLN A 73 27.77 19.98 13.83
C GLN A 73 27.47 21.41 14.31
N ALA A 74 27.14 22.34 13.40
CA ALA A 74 26.77 23.70 13.77
C ALA A 74 25.40 23.74 14.48
N SER A 75 25.31 24.49 15.57
CA SER A 75 24.05 24.70 16.29
C SER A 75 24.11 26.00 17.10
N PRO A 76 23.10 26.87 17.03
CA PRO A 76 21.90 26.75 16.20
C PRO A 76 22.12 27.24 14.75
N ALA A 77 21.50 26.59 13.76
CA ALA A 77 21.76 26.85 12.34
C ALA A 77 20.55 26.63 11.40
N VAL A 78 20.49 27.40 10.32
CA VAL A 78 19.62 27.17 9.16
C VAL A 78 20.49 26.80 7.97
N VAL A 79 20.26 25.62 7.40
CA VAL A 79 21.11 25.02 6.38
C VAL A 79 20.35 24.95 5.06
N SER A 80 20.81 25.70 4.06
CA SER A 80 20.41 25.53 2.67
C SER A 80 21.16 24.35 2.07
N THR A 81 20.45 23.42 1.44
CA THR A 81 21.06 22.21 0.87
C THR A 81 21.02 22.19 -0.65
N GLY A 82 21.97 21.47 -1.27
CA GLY A 82 21.94 21.15 -2.69
C GLY A 82 20.71 20.32 -3.08
N GLY A 83 20.20 20.51 -4.31
CA GLY A 83 18.95 19.88 -4.76
C GLY A 83 19.01 18.36 -4.91
N GLY A 84 20.16 17.72 -4.72
CA GLY A 84 20.33 16.26 -4.73
C GLY A 84 20.68 15.69 -3.36
N ILE A 85 20.70 16.51 -2.31
CA ILE A 85 21.20 16.10 -0.98
C ILE A 85 20.47 14.87 -0.44
N LEU A 86 19.17 14.78 -0.69
CA LEU A 86 18.31 13.71 -0.18
C LEU A 86 18.50 12.38 -0.91
N LEU A 87 19.21 12.34 -2.05
CA LEU A 87 19.40 11.10 -2.81
C LEU A 87 20.17 10.03 -2.03
N ARG A 88 21.00 10.43 -1.06
CA ARG A 88 21.77 9.50 -0.24
C ARG A 88 21.10 9.26 1.11
N ALA A 89 20.86 8.01 1.46
CA ALA A 89 20.26 7.62 2.74
C ALA A 89 21.02 8.19 3.95
N VAL A 90 22.36 8.22 3.90
CA VAL A 90 23.19 8.78 4.98
C VAL A 90 22.90 10.26 5.25
N ASN A 91 22.64 11.04 4.19
CA ASN A 91 22.31 12.46 4.30
C ASN A 91 20.91 12.64 4.89
N ARG A 92 19.96 11.82 4.44
CA ARG A 92 18.59 11.81 4.98
C ARG A 92 18.65 11.51 6.48
N VAL A 93 19.28 10.41 6.88
CA VAL A 93 19.42 10.04 8.30
C VAL A 93 20.04 11.18 9.12
N ALA A 94 21.14 11.79 8.66
CA ALA A 94 21.81 12.86 9.38
C ALA A 94 20.91 14.11 9.59
N MET A 95 20.12 14.50 8.58
CA MET A 95 19.22 15.66 8.70
C MET A 95 18.03 15.37 9.63
N PHE A 96 17.35 14.24 9.42
CA PHE A 96 16.14 13.88 10.17
C PHE A 96 16.43 13.55 11.65
N ASP A 97 17.64 13.08 11.95
CA ASP A 97 18.10 12.80 13.32
C ASP A 97 18.43 14.08 14.10
N SER A 98 18.82 15.16 13.41
CA SER A 98 19.45 16.33 14.05
C SER A 98 18.71 17.66 13.91
N GLY A 99 17.63 17.72 13.12
CA GLY A 99 16.86 18.94 12.90
C GLY A 99 15.50 18.76 12.22
N LEU A 100 14.85 19.89 11.95
CA LEU A 100 13.64 20.01 11.14
C LEU A 100 14.01 20.08 9.66
N VAL A 101 13.40 19.26 8.82
CA VAL A 101 13.60 19.23 7.36
C VAL A 101 12.39 19.83 6.67
N VAL A 102 12.57 20.96 6.00
CA VAL A 102 11.52 21.73 5.33
C VAL A 102 11.73 21.70 3.83
N HIS A 103 10.75 21.21 3.08
CA HIS A 103 10.77 21.21 1.62
C HIS A 103 10.17 22.50 1.07
N LEU A 104 10.93 23.22 0.23
CA LEU A 104 10.44 24.35 -0.54
C LEU A 104 10.11 23.89 -1.95
N ASP A 105 8.81 23.80 -2.27
CA ASP A 105 8.34 23.34 -3.57
C ASP A 105 7.94 24.51 -4.49
N ALA A 106 8.13 24.34 -5.79
CA ALA A 106 7.57 25.23 -6.81
C ALA A 106 7.31 24.48 -8.13
N GLN A 107 6.43 25.01 -8.97
CA GLN A 107 6.22 24.46 -10.32
C GLN A 107 7.48 24.60 -11.18
N PRO A 108 7.82 23.61 -12.04
CA PRO A 108 8.98 23.68 -12.91
C PRO A 108 9.08 24.97 -13.73
N LYS A 109 7.94 25.52 -14.18
CA LYS A 109 7.88 26.80 -14.89
C LYS A 109 8.40 27.95 -14.04
N THR A 110 7.92 28.07 -12.80
CA THR A 110 8.38 29.06 -11.82
C THR A 110 9.87 28.93 -11.52
N LEU A 111 10.35 27.69 -11.36
CA LEU A 111 11.78 27.42 -11.12
C LEU A 111 12.65 27.91 -12.29
N VAL A 112 12.26 27.63 -13.53
CA VAL A 112 12.97 28.13 -14.73
C VAL A 112 12.98 29.64 -14.79
N GLU A 113 11.84 30.29 -14.53
CA GLU A 113 11.73 31.76 -14.55
C GLU A 113 12.66 32.43 -13.53
N ARG A 114 12.71 31.88 -12.30
CA ARG A 114 13.63 32.34 -11.25
C ARG A 114 15.09 32.14 -11.67
N LEU A 115 15.44 30.95 -12.16
CA LEU A 115 16.81 30.63 -12.56
C LEU A 115 17.30 31.43 -13.76
N ARG A 116 16.42 31.82 -14.70
CA ARG A 116 16.80 32.72 -15.80
C ARG A 116 17.21 34.11 -15.31
N ARG A 117 16.68 34.57 -14.17
CA ARG A 117 17.07 35.85 -13.56
C ARG A 117 18.37 35.74 -12.76
N GLU A 118 18.65 34.57 -12.19
CA GLU A 118 19.82 34.30 -11.34
C GLU A 118 21.03 33.72 -12.08
N GLY A 119 20.87 33.30 -13.33
CA GLY A 119 21.93 32.74 -14.18
C GLY A 119 21.84 31.21 -14.30
N ILE A 120 21.10 30.72 -15.30
CA ILE A 120 20.86 29.29 -15.52
C ILE A 120 22.12 28.52 -15.95
N ASP A 121 23.10 29.20 -16.54
CA ASP A 121 24.33 28.62 -17.10
C ASP A 121 25.28 28.04 -16.04
N TYR A 122 25.16 28.51 -14.79
CA TYR A 122 25.94 28.03 -13.64
C TYR A 122 25.38 26.75 -13.00
N ARG A 123 24.36 26.11 -13.60
CA ARG A 123 23.73 24.89 -13.07
C ARG A 123 24.02 23.69 -13.99
N PRO A 124 25.02 22.84 -13.66
CA PRO A 124 25.48 21.75 -14.54
C PRO A 124 24.36 20.81 -15.01
N LEU A 125 23.39 20.50 -14.14
CA LEU A 125 22.28 19.58 -14.45
C LEU A 125 21.18 20.19 -15.34
N LEU A 126 21.24 21.49 -15.64
CA LEU A 126 20.23 22.21 -16.44
C LEU A 126 20.77 22.71 -17.79
N GLN A 127 22.04 22.42 -18.12
CA GLN A 127 22.71 22.88 -19.35
C GLN A 127 22.19 22.19 -20.61
N GLY A 128 21.56 22.92 -21.54
CA GLY A 128 21.11 22.44 -22.85
C GLY A 128 19.76 23.04 -23.29
N PRO A 129 19.14 22.52 -24.37
CA PRO A 129 18.13 23.27 -25.12
C PRO A 129 16.79 23.45 -24.42
N ASP A 130 16.41 22.56 -23.48
CA ASP A 130 15.14 22.63 -22.76
C ASP A 130 15.31 22.45 -21.24
N PRO A 131 15.59 23.54 -20.50
CA PRO A 131 15.70 23.52 -19.04
C PRO A 131 14.37 23.19 -18.32
N LEU A 132 13.22 23.45 -18.95
CA LEU A 132 11.92 23.19 -18.36
C LEU A 132 11.65 21.67 -18.31
N ALA A 133 11.84 20.99 -19.43
CA ALA A 133 11.70 19.53 -19.48
C ALA A 133 12.66 18.83 -18.52
N ARG A 134 13.90 19.32 -18.41
CA ARG A 134 14.86 18.77 -17.44
C ARG A 134 14.47 19.01 -15.99
N LEU A 135 13.99 20.20 -15.64
CA LEU A 135 13.50 20.44 -14.28
C LEU A 135 12.27 19.60 -13.95
N ALA A 136 11.36 19.41 -14.91
CA ALA A 136 10.22 18.52 -14.75
C ALA A 136 10.66 17.07 -14.51
N LEU A 137 11.64 16.58 -15.28
CA LEU A 137 12.22 15.24 -15.10
C LEU A 137 12.91 15.10 -13.74
N LEU A 138 13.76 16.07 -13.36
CA LEU A 138 14.43 16.06 -12.06
C LEU A 138 13.43 16.16 -10.90
N LYS A 139 12.33 16.90 -11.07
CA LYS A 139 11.24 16.94 -10.08
C LYS A 139 10.61 15.57 -9.94
N ALA A 140 10.15 14.96 -11.03
CA ALA A 140 9.58 13.62 -11.02
C ALA A 140 10.52 12.58 -10.37
N GLN A 141 11.81 12.60 -10.69
CA GLN A 141 12.80 11.68 -10.11
C GLN A 141 13.04 11.90 -8.61
N ARG A 142 12.88 13.13 -8.11
CA ARG A 142 13.25 13.51 -6.75
C ARG A 142 12.07 13.75 -5.82
N GLN A 143 10.85 13.82 -6.35
CA GLN A 143 9.64 14.16 -5.59
C GLN A 143 9.38 13.17 -4.45
N GLY A 144 9.62 11.86 -4.67
CA GLY A 144 9.56 10.85 -3.62
C GLY A 144 10.50 11.15 -2.44
N TYR A 145 11.69 11.70 -2.71
CA TYR A 145 12.64 12.11 -1.66
C TYR A 145 12.17 13.37 -0.93
N TYR A 146 11.68 14.38 -1.65
CA TYR A 146 11.24 15.63 -1.04
C TYR A 146 10.03 15.46 -0.13
N ARG A 147 9.12 14.53 -0.45
CA ARG A 147 7.97 14.17 0.40
C ARG A 147 8.35 13.61 1.76
N LEU A 148 9.61 13.18 1.96
CA LEU A 148 10.07 12.74 3.28
C LEU A 148 10.15 13.90 4.27
N ALA A 149 10.25 15.15 3.80
CA ALA A 149 10.38 16.34 4.66
C ALA A 149 9.23 16.45 5.68
N ASP A 150 9.52 17.06 6.82
CA ASP A 150 8.56 17.22 7.92
C ASP A 150 7.42 18.16 7.59
N CYS A 151 7.70 19.11 6.71
CA CYS A 151 6.69 19.95 6.10
C CYS A 151 7.12 20.36 4.68
N THR A 152 6.13 20.70 3.87
CA THR A 152 6.32 21.28 2.53
C THR A 152 5.68 22.65 2.49
N ILE A 153 6.39 23.61 1.90
CA ILE A 153 5.92 24.98 1.67
C ILE A 153 5.92 25.20 0.16
N GLU A 154 4.75 25.43 -0.41
CA GLU A 154 4.60 25.85 -1.80
C GLU A 154 5.04 27.29 -1.95
N THR A 155 5.97 27.55 -2.87
CA THR A 155 6.61 28.87 -3.03
C THR A 155 6.11 29.61 -4.26
N ASP A 156 5.24 29.01 -5.07
CA ASP A 156 4.67 29.65 -6.26
C ASP A 156 3.88 30.91 -5.87
N GLY A 157 4.19 32.02 -6.53
CA GLY A 157 3.53 33.31 -6.25
C GLY A 157 3.92 34.00 -4.94
N LEU A 158 4.77 33.39 -4.10
CA LEU A 158 5.22 33.97 -2.83
C LEU A 158 6.58 34.68 -2.95
N SER A 159 6.74 35.75 -2.16
CA SER A 159 8.02 36.42 -1.92
C SER A 159 8.92 35.61 -0.97
N PRO A 160 10.26 35.78 -1.03
CA PRO A 160 11.18 35.13 -0.08
C PRO A 160 10.84 35.41 1.39
N GLU A 161 10.32 36.60 1.71
CA GLU A 161 9.89 37.00 3.04
C GLU A 161 8.68 36.20 3.53
N GLU A 162 7.68 36.00 2.68
CA GLU A 162 6.49 35.19 3.01
C GLU A 162 6.85 33.71 3.20
N VAL A 163 7.77 33.19 2.37
CA VAL A 163 8.27 31.81 2.52
C VAL A 163 9.08 31.68 3.82
N ALA A 164 9.92 32.67 4.16
CA ALA A 164 10.66 32.67 5.43
C ALA A 164 9.72 32.69 6.64
N GLU A 165 8.63 33.45 6.57
CA GLU A 165 7.60 33.46 7.61
C GLU A 165 6.90 32.09 7.74
N ALA A 166 6.61 31.42 6.63
CA ALA A 166 6.05 30.07 6.64
C ALA A 166 7.00 29.04 7.26
N VAL A 167 8.32 29.14 7.00
CA VAL A 167 9.34 28.30 7.64
C VAL A 167 9.38 28.53 9.16
N LEU A 168 9.29 29.78 9.60
CA LEU A 168 9.28 30.13 11.03
C LEU A 168 8.06 29.53 11.75
N ARG A 169 6.87 29.64 11.15
CA ARG A 169 5.66 28.99 11.69
C ARG A 169 5.84 27.47 11.83
N ALA A 170 6.34 26.82 10.79
CA ALA A 170 6.62 25.38 10.84
C ALA A 170 7.62 25.02 11.95
N TRP A 171 8.64 25.86 12.17
CA TRP A 171 9.60 25.67 13.25
C TRP A 171 8.99 25.88 14.66
N GLU A 172 8.10 26.86 14.81
CA GLU A 172 7.40 27.11 16.07
C GLU A 172 6.49 25.94 16.48
N GLU A 173 5.88 25.30 15.49
CA GLU A 173 4.98 24.13 15.62
C GLU A 173 5.74 22.80 15.77
N ALA A 174 7.00 22.72 15.34
CA ALA A 174 7.83 21.50 15.35
C ALA A 174 8.36 21.09 16.74
N ALA A 175 7.61 21.38 17.81
CA ALA A 175 7.94 20.94 19.16
C ALA A 175 7.98 19.40 19.22
N ASP A 176 9.03 18.84 19.82
CA ASP A 176 9.23 17.39 19.96
C ASP A 176 9.31 16.59 18.66
N VAL A 177 9.46 17.24 17.49
CA VAL A 177 9.61 16.54 16.19
C VAL A 177 10.76 15.53 16.20
N LEU A 178 11.82 15.79 16.98
CA LEU A 178 12.98 14.90 17.15
C LEU A 178 12.71 13.69 18.05
N ALA A 179 11.61 13.67 18.81
CA ALA A 179 11.23 12.53 19.62
C ALA A 179 10.67 11.37 18.77
N ASP A 180 10.11 11.67 17.59
CA ASP A 180 9.64 10.64 16.66
C ASP A 180 10.80 10.00 15.87
N ARG A 181 11.33 8.92 16.43
CA ARG A 181 12.39 8.10 15.82
C ARG A 181 11.95 7.45 14.50
N ARG A 182 10.65 7.31 14.22
CA ARG A 182 10.15 6.68 12.98
C ARG A 182 10.51 7.50 11.74
N ARG A 183 10.66 8.82 11.90
CA ARG A 183 11.12 9.74 10.84
C ARG A 183 12.48 9.36 10.30
N VAL A 184 13.43 9.02 11.18
CA VAL A 184 14.79 8.62 10.80
C VAL A 184 14.79 7.28 10.07
N TRP A 185 13.97 6.32 10.52
CA TRP A 185 13.84 5.03 9.84
C TRP A 185 13.24 5.18 8.44
N ARG A 186 12.19 5.99 8.27
CA ARG A 186 11.59 6.29 6.96
C ARG A 186 12.60 6.99 6.04
N ALA A 187 13.34 7.95 6.59
CA ALA A 187 14.40 8.66 5.88
C ALA A 187 15.55 7.73 5.43
N ALA A 188 15.82 6.62 6.13
CA ALA A 188 16.85 5.67 5.73
C ALA A 188 16.45 4.80 4.51
N GLN A 189 15.16 4.73 4.18
CA GLN A 189 14.65 3.93 3.06
C GLN A 189 14.71 4.69 1.73
N GLU A 190 14.82 3.96 0.63
CA GLU A 190 14.64 4.54 -0.71
C GLU A 190 13.19 4.99 -0.87
N PRO A 191 12.93 6.24 -1.30
CA PRO A 191 11.58 6.69 -1.50
C PRO A 191 10.93 5.97 -2.67
N VAL A 192 9.65 5.73 -2.49
CA VAL A 192 8.87 4.87 -3.37
C VAL A 192 8.54 5.56 -4.68
N PRO A 193 8.56 4.83 -5.82
CA PRO A 193 8.16 5.36 -7.11
C PRO A 193 6.78 6.05 -7.03
N GLU A 194 6.61 7.15 -7.77
CA GLU A 194 5.33 7.83 -7.83
C GLU A 194 4.40 7.14 -8.82
N TRP A 195 3.24 6.72 -8.33
CA TRP A 195 2.15 6.21 -9.13
C TRP A 195 0.97 7.17 -8.98
N PRO A 196 0.94 8.27 -9.75
CA PRO A 196 -0.03 9.35 -9.57
C PRO A 196 -1.50 8.90 -9.69
N ASP A 197 -1.74 7.85 -10.48
CA ASP A 197 -3.07 7.26 -10.66
C ASP A 197 -3.41 6.18 -9.61
N ALA A 198 -2.47 5.82 -8.72
CA ALA A 198 -2.72 4.78 -7.73
C ALA A 198 -3.71 5.25 -6.67
N THR A 199 -4.74 4.44 -6.44
CA THR A 199 -5.72 4.66 -5.36
C THR A 199 -5.05 4.61 -3.99
N CYS A 200 -4.12 3.67 -3.80
CA CYS A 200 -3.26 3.62 -2.63
C CYS A 200 -1.96 2.91 -2.97
N VAL A 201 -1.02 2.93 -2.03
CA VAL A 201 0.26 2.25 -2.14
C VAL A 201 0.42 1.31 -0.95
N VAL A 202 0.84 0.08 -1.23
CA VAL A 202 1.20 -0.87 -0.19
C VAL A 202 2.68 -0.69 0.12
N TRP A 203 3.00 -0.44 1.39
CA TRP A 203 4.36 -0.22 1.88
C TRP A 203 4.75 -1.36 2.79
N VAL A 204 5.64 -2.24 2.37
CA VAL A 204 6.07 -3.40 3.14
C VAL A 204 7.60 -3.45 3.24
N ALA A 205 8.14 -4.30 4.12
CA ALA A 205 9.59 -4.36 4.31
C ALA A 205 10.32 -4.84 3.04
N SER A 206 9.68 -5.68 2.24
CA SER A 206 10.21 -6.18 0.97
C SER A 206 10.13 -5.18 -0.21
N GLY A 207 9.44 -4.04 -0.04
CA GLY A 207 9.29 -3.03 -1.08
C GLY A 207 7.94 -2.34 -1.06
N SER A 208 7.53 -1.82 -2.21
CA SER A 208 6.23 -1.15 -2.36
C SER A 208 5.66 -1.38 -3.75
N TYR A 209 4.34 -1.27 -3.84
CA TYR A 209 3.62 -1.38 -5.10
C TYR A 209 2.31 -0.57 -5.07
N PRO A 210 1.85 -0.05 -6.21
CA PRO A 210 0.59 0.65 -6.32
C PRO A 210 -0.59 -0.33 -6.40
N VAL A 211 -1.71 0.13 -5.89
CA VAL A 211 -3.02 -0.49 -6.11
C VAL A 211 -3.92 0.51 -6.83
N TYR A 212 -4.39 0.12 -8.00
CA TYR A 212 -5.34 0.88 -8.81
C TYR A 212 -6.73 0.30 -8.59
N VAL A 213 -7.69 1.13 -8.17
CA VAL A 213 -9.10 0.76 -8.02
C VAL A 213 -9.93 1.76 -8.80
N GLU A 214 -10.35 1.36 -9.98
CA GLU A 214 -10.98 2.24 -10.94
C GLU A 214 -12.10 1.50 -11.68
N TRP A 215 -13.02 2.26 -12.24
CA TRP A 215 -14.04 1.72 -13.12
C TRP A 215 -13.49 1.58 -14.53
N ALA A 216 -13.57 0.39 -15.13
CA ALA A 216 -13.14 0.09 -16.50
C ALA A 216 -11.62 0.25 -16.75
N CYS A 217 -10.77 0.18 -15.71
CA CYS A 217 -9.33 0.35 -15.87
C CYS A 217 -8.61 -0.86 -16.50
N LEU A 218 -9.30 -1.97 -16.78
CA LEU A 218 -8.71 -3.09 -17.51
C LEU A 218 -8.26 -2.68 -18.92
N ASP A 219 -8.94 -1.70 -19.51
CA ASP A 219 -8.60 -1.17 -20.84
C ASP A 219 -7.28 -0.37 -20.81
N ARG A 220 -6.81 0.05 -19.62
CA ARG A 220 -5.52 0.72 -19.38
C ARG A 220 -4.46 -0.22 -18.79
N LEU A 221 -4.72 -1.52 -18.65
CA LEU A 221 -3.78 -2.48 -18.04
C LEU A 221 -2.37 -2.39 -18.63
N GLY A 222 -2.24 -2.34 -19.96
CA GLY A 222 -0.94 -2.22 -20.63
C GLY A 222 -0.22 -0.91 -20.32
N GLU A 223 -0.94 0.21 -20.33
CA GLU A 223 -0.41 1.54 -19.98
C GLU A 223 0.11 1.55 -18.54
N LEU A 224 -0.69 1.05 -17.59
CA LEU A 224 -0.32 0.96 -16.18
C LEU A 224 0.94 0.10 -16.01
N MET A 225 1.00 -1.07 -16.65
CA MET A 225 2.17 -1.95 -16.59
C MET A 225 3.44 -1.31 -17.20
N ALA A 226 3.31 -0.63 -18.34
CA ALA A 226 4.42 0.10 -18.95
C ALA A 226 4.93 1.23 -18.04
N GLY A 227 4.02 1.92 -17.35
CA GLY A 227 4.36 2.94 -16.34
C GLY A 227 5.17 2.41 -15.15
N LEU A 228 5.09 1.11 -14.86
CA LEU A 228 5.93 0.42 -13.87
C LEU A 228 7.31 0.03 -14.39
N GLY A 229 7.62 0.34 -15.65
CA GLY A 229 8.84 -0.09 -16.33
C GLY A 229 8.81 -1.56 -16.77
N LEU A 230 7.64 -2.20 -16.83
CA LEU A 230 7.49 -3.54 -17.39
C LEU A 230 7.43 -3.46 -18.92
N GLY A 231 7.94 -4.49 -19.59
CA GLY A 231 7.94 -4.61 -21.05
C GLY A 231 8.25 -6.03 -21.50
N GLY A 232 8.35 -6.26 -22.81
CA GLY A 232 8.56 -7.60 -23.36
C GLY A 232 7.29 -8.44 -23.35
N ARG A 233 7.37 -9.71 -22.92
CA ARG A 233 6.19 -10.59 -22.84
C ARG A 233 5.38 -10.38 -21.57
N ALA A 234 4.07 -10.53 -21.71
CA ALA A 234 3.12 -10.63 -20.61
C ALA A 234 2.41 -11.98 -20.67
N PHE A 235 2.58 -12.79 -19.63
CA PHE A 235 2.01 -14.13 -19.49
C PHE A 235 0.73 -14.06 -18.66
N VAL A 236 -0.41 -13.94 -19.34
CA VAL A 236 -1.73 -13.84 -18.71
C VAL A 236 -2.22 -15.23 -18.29
N VAL A 237 -2.38 -15.45 -16.99
CA VAL A 237 -2.98 -16.65 -16.42
C VAL A 237 -4.38 -16.31 -15.92
N SER A 238 -5.36 -17.09 -16.34
CA SER A 238 -6.77 -16.89 -15.98
C SER A 238 -7.50 -18.22 -15.85
N ASP A 239 -8.68 -18.24 -15.22
CA ASP A 239 -9.59 -19.37 -15.38
C ASP A 239 -10.43 -19.24 -16.66
N GLY A 240 -10.98 -20.36 -17.15
CA GLY A 240 -11.75 -20.37 -18.40
C GLY A 240 -12.99 -19.46 -18.40
N THR A 241 -13.65 -19.27 -17.25
CA THR A 241 -14.86 -18.43 -17.16
C THR A 241 -14.50 -16.95 -17.19
N VAL A 242 -13.51 -16.53 -16.40
CA VAL A 242 -13.04 -15.14 -16.38
C VAL A 242 -12.44 -14.75 -17.73
N PHE A 243 -11.63 -15.62 -18.34
CA PHE A 243 -11.02 -15.35 -19.63
C PHE A 243 -12.07 -15.11 -20.72
N ALA A 244 -13.16 -15.89 -20.73
CA ALA A 244 -14.24 -15.70 -21.69
C ALA A 244 -14.93 -14.33 -21.59
N HIS A 245 -14.94 -13.71 -20.40
CA HIS A 245 -15.53 -12.39 -20.19
C HIS A 245 -14.54 -11.24 -20.41
N HIS A 246 -13.30 -11.37 -19.92
CA HIS A 246 -12.38 -10.25 -19.75
C HIS A 246 -11.01 -10.44 -20.43
N GLY A 247 -10.70 -11.66 -20.88
CA GLY A 247 -9.39 -12.04 -21.41
C GLY A 247 -8.98 -11.22 -22.64
N GLU A 248 -9.86 -11.12 -23.63
CA GLU A 248 -9.56 -10.36 -24.87
C GLU A 248 -9.38 -8.86 -24.60
N ARG A 249 -10.13 -8.28 -23.65
CA ARG A 249 -9.94 -6.88 -23.24
C ARG A 249 -8.55 -6.67 -22.64
N ALA A 250 -8.15 -7.55 -21.72
CA ALA A 250 -6.83 -7.49 -21.08
C ALA A 250 -5.70 -7.64 -22.11
N LEU A 251 -5.79 -8.64 -23.01
CA LEU A 251 -4.81 -8.87 -24.06
C LEU A 251 -4.72 -7.70 -25.05
N THR A 252 -5.87 -7.09 -25.40
CA THR A 252 -5.90 -5.92 -26.27
C THR A 252 -5.17 -4.74 -25.64
N SER A 253 -5.45 -4.43 -24.37
CA SER A 253 -4.77 -3.35 -23.64
C SER A 253 -3.25 -3.57 -23.57
N LEU A 254 -2.82 -4.79 -23.24
CA LEU A 254 -1.39 -5.16 -23.20
C LEU A 254 -0.70 -4.96 -24.56
N ARG A 255 -1.31 -5.47 -25.64
CA ARG A 255 -0.75 -5.36 -27.00
C ARG A 255 -0.66 -3.91 -27.48
N GLN A 256 -1.66 -3.08 -27.15
CA GLN A 256 -1.64 -1.65 -27.48
C GLN A 256 -0.49 -0.90 -26.80
N ALA A 257 -0.06 -1.34 -25.61
CA ALA A 257 1.09 -0.81 -24.90
C ALA A 257 2.43 -1.46 -25.34
N GLY A 258 2.43 -2.31 -26.36
CA GLY A 258 3.65 -2.92 -26.92
C GLY A 258 4.11 -4.22 -26.28
N PHE A 259 3.31 -4.85 -25.41
CA PHE A 259 3.62 -6.16 -24.86
C PHE A 259 3.32 -7.27 -25.87
N ASP A 260 4.18 -8.30 -25.90
CA ASP A 260 3.87 -9.58 -26.52
C ASP A 260 3.03 -10.42 -25.54
N ALA A 261 1.71 -10.27 -25.62
CA ALA A 261 0.77 -10.84 -24.66
C ALA A 261 0.34 -12.27 -25.04
N LEU A 262 0.77 -13.23 -24.23
CA LEU A 262 0.42 -14.65 -24.30
C LEU A 262 -0.57 -14.98 -23.17
N HIS A 263 -1.40 -16.00 -23.35
CA HIS A 263 -2.31 -16.44 -22.30
C HIS A 263 -2.34 -17.95 -22.11
N ARG A 264 -2.72 -18.37 -20.90
CA ARG A 264 -3.07 -19.74 -20.57
C ARG A 264 -4.26 -19.75 -19.62
N THR A 265 -5.27 -20.53 -19.96
CA THR A 265 -6.40 -20.78 -19.08
C THR A 265 -6.18 -22.05 -18.25
N VAL A 266 -6.71 -22.04 -17.03
CA VAL A 266 -6.85 -23.20 -16.15
C VAL A 266 -8.34 -23.49 -15.91
N PRO A 267 -8.73 -24.69 -15.47
CA PRO A 267 -10.12 -24.96 -15.12
C PRO A 267 -10.57 -24.06 -13.95
N ALA A 268 -11.83 -23.62 -13.97
CA ALA A 268 -12.37 -22.75 -12.93
C ALA A 268 -12.59 -23.50 -11.60
N GLY A 269 -12.51 -22.75 -10.50
CA GLY A 269 -12.80 -23.23 -9.15
C GLY A 269 -11.58 -23.66 -8.33
N GLU A 270 -11.79 -23.75 -7.01
CA GLU A 270 -10.73 -24.00 -6.02
C GLU A 270 -10.03 -25.35 -6.18
N ALA A 271 -10.70 -26.34 -6.79
CA ALA A 271 -10.13 -27.66 -7.07
C ALA A 271 -8.95 -27.62 -8.06
N SER A 272 -8.83 -26.57 -8.87
CA SER A 272 -7.72 -26.36 -9.80
C SER A 272 -6.49 -25.73 -9.14
N LYS A 273 -6.58 -25.34 -7.87
CA LYS A 273 -5.50 -24.68 -7.14
C LYS A 273 -4.49 -25.69 -6.62
N THR A 274 -3.81 -26.40 -7.50
CA THR A 274 -2.96 -27.56 -7.15
C THR A 274 -1.53 -27.42 -7.66
N LEU A 275 -0.62 -28.24 -7.13
CA LEU A 275 0.75 -28.36 -7.64
C LEU A 275 0.80 -28.86 -9.09
N ASP A 276 -0.13 -29.72 -9.51
CA ASP A 276 -0.18 -30.23 -10.88
C ASP A 276 -0.54 -29.11 -11.87
N THR A 277 -1.48 -28.25 -11.49
CA THR A 277 -1.81 -27.07 -12.30
C THR A 277 -0.65 -26.07 -12.34
N ALA A 278 0.05 -25.87 -11.23
CA ALA A 278 1.27 -25.06 -11.20
C ALA A 278 2.37 -25.66 -12.11
N ALA A 279 2.55 -26.98 -12.09
CA ALA A 279 3.51 -27.69 -12.95
C ALA A 279 3.19 -27.49 -14.44
N ALA A 280 1.92 -27.58 -14.83
CA ALA A 280 1.50 -27.31 -16.20
C ALA A 280 1.79 -25.86 -16.63
N LEU A 281 1.63 -24.89 -15.72
CA LEU A 281 1.99 -23.50 -15.97
C LEU A 281 3.51 -23.31 -16.09
N TYR A 282 4.33 -24.01 -15.31
CA TYR A 282 5.79 -24.00 -15.50
C TYR A 282 6.21 -24.53 -16.87
N THR A 283 5.61 -25.64 -17.31
CA THR A 283 5.87 -26.20 -18.66
C THR A 283 5.52 -25.17 -19.73
N TRP A 284 4.35 -24.53 -19.63
CA TRP A 284 3.93 -23.50 -20.57
C TRP A 284 4.89 -22.29 -20.60
N LEU A 285 5.34 -21.80 -19.45
CA LEU A 285 6.34 -20.73 -19.37
C LEU A 285 7.68 -21.15 -19.99
N ALA A 286 8.12 -22.39 -19.79
CA ALA A 286 9.36 -22.92 -20.36
C ALA A 286 9.29 -23.08 -21.88
N GLU A 287 8.17 -23.60 -22.40
CA GLU A 287 7.92 -23.73 -23.85
C GLU A 287 7.95 -22.37 -24.56
N ASN A 288 7.43 -21.34 -23.88
CA ASN A 288 7.45 -19.96 -24.37
C ASN A 288 8.72 -19.20 -23.97
N ARG A 289 9.71 -19.87 -23.36
CA ARG A 289 11.02 -19.30 -22.99
C ARG A 289 10.90 -18.03 -22.13
N ALA A 290 10.02 -18.01 -21.14
CA ALA A 290 9.81 -16.87 -20.25
C ALA A 290 11.11 -16.45 -19.55
N GLU A 291 11.40 -15.15 -19.56
CA GLU A 291 12.62 -14.56 -18.99
C GLU A 291 12.33 -13.76 -17.70
N ARG A 292 13.35 -13.53 -16.88
CA ARG A 292 13.22 -12.91 -15.53
C ARG A 292 12.62 -11.50 -15.52
N GLY A 293 12.72 -10.75 -16.61
CA GLY A 293 12.19 -9.39 -16.71
C GLY A 293 10.71 -9.32 -17.11
N GLU A 294 10.12 -10.45 -17.49
CA GLU A 294 8.79 -10.52 -18.12
C GLU A 294 7.72 -10.85 -17.09
N ALA A 295 6.51 -10.30 -17.29
CA ALA A 295 5.50 -10.30 -16.24
C ALA A 295 4.52 -11.48 -16.37
N VAL A 296 4.17 -12.09 -15.24
CA VAL A 296 2.97 -12.91 -15.08
C VAL A 296 1.81 -12.01 -14.67
N VAL A 297 0.71 -12.07 -15.41
CA VAL A 297 -0.51 -11.30 -15.12
C VAL A 297 -1.58 -12.29 -14.64
N ALA A 298 -1.99 -12.18 -13.37
CA ALA A 298 -3.00 -13.04 -12.77
C ALA A 298 -4.40 -12.41 -12.91
N LEU A 299 -5.13 -12.77 -13.95
CA LEU A 299 -6.47 -12.26 -14.28
C LEU A 299 -7.55 -13.22 -13.76
N GLY A 300 -8.13 -12.96 -12.60
CA GLY A 300 -9.15 -13.84 -12.03
C GLY A 300 -9.51 -13.57 -10.58
N GLY A 301 -10.27 -14.48 -9.97
CA GLY A 301 -10.55 -14.44 -8.53
C GLY A 301 -9.35 -14.89 -7.67
N GLY A 302 -9.58 -15.06 -6.36
CA GLY A 302 -8.53 -15.39 -5.37
C GLY A 302 -7.74 -16.67 -5.69
N MET A 303 -8.41 -17.66 -6.28
CA MET A 303 -7.76 -18.89 -6.73
C MET A 303 -6.67 -18.61 -7.79
N VAL A 304 -7.00 -17.80 -8.80
CA VAL A 304 -6.07 -17.47 -9.88
C VAL A 304 -4.94 -16.59 -9.36
N THR A 305 -5.23 -15.60 -8.52
CA THR A 305 -4.19 -14.72 -7.95
C THR A 305 -3.17 -15.52 -7.15
N ASP A 306 -3.63 -16.48 -6.33
CA ASP A 306 -2.74 -17.30 -5.53
C ASP A 306 -1.93 -18.30 -6.37
N LEU A 307 -2.58 -18.99 -7.31
CA LEU A 307 -1.93 -19.98 -8.17
C LEU A 307 -0.90 -19.31 -9.10
N ALA A 308 -1.30 -18.28 -9.84
CA ALA A 308 -0.40 -17.55 -10.74
C ALA A 308 0.68 -16.81 -9.95
N GLY A 309 0.36 -16.30 -8.76
CA GLY A 309 1.33 -15.67 -7.87
C GLY A 309 2.37 -16.67 -7.36
N PHE A 310 1.97 -17.88 -6.98
CA PHE A 310 2.89 -18.95 -6.57
C PHE A 310 3.80 -19.37 -7.74
N VAL A 311 3.23 -19.49 -8.94
CA VAL A 311 3.99 -19.79 -10.16
C VAL A 311 5.01 -18.69 -10.46
N ALA A 312 4.60 -17.41 -10.41
CA ALA A 312 5.48 -16.28 -10.62
C ALA A 312 6.61 -16.23 -9.58
N ALA A 313 6.30 -16.52 -8.31
CA ALA A 313 7.28 -16.48 -7.23
C ALA A 313 8.38 -17.53 -7.36
N THR A 314 8.06 -18.69 -7.95
CA THR A 314 8.93 -19.87 -7.92
C THR A 314 9.60 -20.16 -9.27
N TYR A 315 8.94 -19.84 -10.39
CA TYR A 315 9.54 -19.99 -11.72
C TYR A 315 10.71 -19.01 -11.90
N ALA A 316 11.83 -19.51 -12.44
CA ALA A 316 13.08 -18.76 -12.59
C ALA A 316 13.61 -18.08 -11.30
N ARG A 317 13.09 -18.48 -10.13
CA ARG A 317 13.27 -17.86 -8.80
C ARG A 317 12.64 -16.48 -8.64
N GLY A 318 11.58 -16.19 -9.38
CA GLY A 318 10.81 -14.96 -9.29
C GLY A 318 10.69 -14.23 -10.63
N LEU A 319 9.46 -14.09 -11.11
CA LEU A 319 9.05 -13.24 -12.23
C LEU A 319 8.19 -12.07 -11.71
N PRO A 320 8.29 -10.86 -12.30
CA PRO A 320 7.34 -9.79 -12.04
C PRO A 320 5.89 -10.28 -12.09
N LEU A 321 5.11 -9.95 -11.06
CA LEU A 321 3.71 -10.36 -10.93
C LEU A 321 2.80 -9.13 -10.96
N VAL A 322 1.71 -9.18 -11.72
CA VAL A 322 0.64 -8.17 -11.67
C VAL A 322 -0.66 -8.89 -11.37
N HIS A 323 -1.33 -8.51 -10.28
CA HIS A 323 -2.66 -9.03 -9.98
C HIS A 323 -3.73 -8.18 -10.68
N VAL A 324 -4.67 -8.85 -11.34
CA VAL A 324 -5.87 -8.24 -11.94
C VAL A 324 -7.09 -8.97 -11.37
N PRO A 325 -7.43 -8.73 -10.09
CA PRO A 325 -8.50 -9.44 -9.42
C PRO A 325 -9.87 -9.12 -10.04
N THR A 326 -10.67 -10.15 -10.33
CA THR A 326 -12.00 -9.99 -10.98
C THR A 326 -13.18 -10.40 -10.09
N SER A 327 -12.91 -10.85 -8.86
CA SER A 327 -13.94 -11.03 -7.83
C SER A 327 -13.79 -9.99 -6.72
N LEU A 328 -14.89 -9.59 -6.10
CA LEU A 328 -14.85 -8.57 -5.05
C LEU A 328 -13.97 -9.03 -3.87
N LEU A 329 -14.10 -10.29 -3.46
CA LEU A 329 -13.26 -10.90 -2.44
C LEU A 329 -11.76 -10.82 -2.78
N ALA A 330 -11.39 -11.07 -4.04
CA ALA A 330 -9.99 -10.96 -4.45
C ALA A 330 -9.49 -9.51 -4.44
N MET A 331 -10.32 -8.54 -4.84
CA MET A 331 -9.97 -7.12 -4.85
C MET A 331 -9.68 -6.60 -3.45
N VAL A 332 -10.58 -6.86 -2.50
CA VAL A 332 -10.47 -6.32 -1.14
C VAL A 332 -9.60 -7.16 -0.22
N ASP A 333 -9.39 -8.44 -0.56
CA ASP A 333 -8.63 -9.36 0.27
C ASP A 333 -7.49 -10.04 -0.53
N ALA A 334 -7.72 -11.13 -1.24
CA ALA A 334 -6.65 -12.04 -1.69
C ALA A 334 -5.48 -11.39 -2.45
N ALA A 335 -5.73 -10.38 -3.31
CA ALA A 335 -4.69 -9.76 -4.12
C ALA A 335 -3.72 -8.86 -3.34
N ILE A 336 -3.99 -8.59 -2.05
CA ILE A 336 -3.20 -7.69 -1.20
C ILE A 336 -2.64 -8.45 0.00
N GLY A 337 -1.33 -8.34 0.21
CA GLY A 337 -0.63 -8.96 1.34
C GLY A 337 0.36 -10.07 0.99
N GLY A 338 0.57 -10.32 -0.30
CA GLY A 338 1.66 -11.15 -0.83
C GLY A 338 1.55 -12.65 -0.55
N LYS A 339 0.48 -13.12 0.09
CA LYS A 339 0.29 -14.56 0.35
C LYS A 339 -0.13 -15.25 -0.93
N VAL A 340 0.74 -16.07 -1.50
CA VAL A 340 0.44 -16.86 -2.70
C VAL A 340 0.70 -18.33 -2.41
N ALA A 341 -0.21 -19.20 -2.84
CA ALA A 341 -0.18 -20.60 -2.43
C ALA A 341 -0.93 -21.53 -3.40
N VAL A 342 -0.69 -22.83 -3.23
CA VAL A 342 -1.48 -23.91 -3.79
C VAL A 342 -1.96 -24.85 -2.68
N ASN A 343 -3.04 -25.57 -2.96
CA ASN A 343 -3.61 -26.55 -2.05
C ASN A 343 -2.91 -27.91 -2.19
N LEU A 344 -2.81 -28.62 -1.06
CA LEU A 344 -2.56 -30.04 -1.01
C LEU A 344 -3.88 -30.78 -0.72
N PRO A 345 -4.01 -32.07 -1.08
CA PRO A 345 -5.17 -32.88 -0.69
C PRO A 345 -5.44 -32.87 0.82
N GLN A 346 -4.40 -32.70 1.63
CA GLN A 346 -4.46 -32.69 3.09
C GLN A 346 -4.81 -31.32 3.69
N ALA A 347 -4.51 -30.22 2.99
CA ALA A 347 -4.65 -28.87 3.55
C ALA A 347 -4.69 -27.78 2.47
N LYS A 348 -5.57 -26.81 2.66
CA LYS A 348 -5.62 -25.58 1.84
C LYS A 348 -4.46 -24.64 2.17
N ASN A 349 -3.93 -23.97 1.15
CA ASN A 349 -2.92 -22.91 1.25
C ASN A 349 -1.65 -23.25 2.05
N MET A 350 -1.34 -24.54 2.24
CA MET A 350 -0.21 -24.97 3.08
C MET A 350 1.14 -24.85 2.35
N VAL A 351 1.14 -24.91 1.02
CA VAL A 351 2.34 -24.76 0.19
C VAL A 351 2.27 -23.42 -0.51
N GLY A 352 3.14 -22.50 -0.10
CA GLY A 352 3.10 -21.13 -0.61
C GLY A 352 4.33 -20.32 -0.20
N THR A 353 4.29 -19.03 -0.52
CA THR A 353 5.32 -18.06 -0.14
C THR A 353 4.70 -16.67 0.01
N PHE A 354 5.43 -15.77 0.67
CA PHE A 354 5.17 -14.34 0.58
C PHE A 354 5.87 -13.79 -0.66
N TYR A 355 5.11 -13.32 -1.64
CA TYR A 355 5.60 -12.74 -2.89
C TYR A 355 4.74 -11.53 -3.29
N GLN A 356 5.34 -10.35 -3.28
CA GLN A 356 4.62 -9.11 -3.58
C GLN A 356 4.49 -8.90 -5.10
N PRO A 357 3.34 -8.42 -5.58
CA PRO A 357 3.20 -8.01 -6.98
C PRO A 357 3.93 -6.68 -7.24
N ARG A 358 4.13 -6.37 -8.53
CA ARG A 358 4.53 -5.04 -9.02
C ARG A 358 3.37 -4.05 -9.04
N ALA A 359 2.13 -4.54 -9.13
CA ALA A 359 0.90 -3.77 -8.98
C ALA A 359 -0.32 -4.68 -8.78
N VAL A 360 -1.38 -4.10 -8.23
CA VAL A 360 -2.73 -4.68 -8.22
C VAL A 360 -3.66 -3.75 -9.00
N VAL A 361 -4.35 -4.28 -10.00
CA VAL A 361 -5.26 -3.51 -10.89
C VAL A 361 -6.69 -4.04 -10.73
N CYS A 362 -7.47 -3.36 -9.91
CA CYS A 362 -8.86 -3.68 -9.60
C CYS A 362 -9.80 -2.90 -10.54
N ASP A 363 -10.17 -3.50 -11.68
CA ASP A 363 -11.25 -2.96 -12.52
C ASP A 363 -12.62 -3.36 -11.95
N VAL A 364 -13.28 -2.41 -11.30
CA VAL A 364 -14.56 -2.64 -10.61
C VAL A 364 -15.68 -3.07 -11.57
N SER A 365 -15.58 -2.74 -12.86
CA SER A 365 -16.57 -3.11 -13.88
C SER A 365 -16.60 -4.62 -14.15
N THR A 366 -15.52 -5.36 -13.84
CA THR A 366 -15.49 -6.82 -14.02
C THR A 366 -16.47 -7.53 -13.09
N LEU A 367 -16.85 -6.90 -11.98
CA LEU A 367 -17.81 -7.44 -11.03
C LEU A 367 -19.22 -7.62 -11.64
N ARG A 368 -19.53 -6.94 -12.75
CA ARG A 368 -20.82 -7.07 -13.45
C ARG A 368 -21.07 -8.47 -14.01
N THR A 369 -20.03 -9.25 -14.28
CA THR A 369 -20.17 -10.63 -14.76
C THR A 369 -20.10 -11.65 -13.61
N LEU A 370 -19.89 -11.20 -12.37
CA LEU A 370 -19.74 -12.08 -11.22
C LEU A 370 -21.12 -12.60 -10.76
N PRO A 371 -21.27 -13.90 -10.44
CA PRO A 371 -22.51 -14.41 -9.86
C PRO A 371 -22.91 -13.62 -8.62
N ARG A 372 -24.20 -13.31 -8.47
CA ARG A 372 -24.70 -12.46 -7.36
C ARG A 372 -24.27 -12.96 -5.99
N ARG A 373 -24.27 -14.27 -5.76
CA ARG A 373 -23.85 -14.89 -4.49
C ARG A 373 -22.38 -14.60 -4.17
N GLU A 374 -21.50 -14.68 -5.16
CA GLU A 374 -20.06 -14.36 -5.03
C GLU A 374 -19.83 -12.86 -4.79
N LEU A 375 -20.61 -12.00 -5.46
CA LEU A 375 -20.56 -10.56 -5.22
C LEU A 375 -20.97 -10.23 -3.78
N VAL A 376 -22.09 -10.78 -3.31
CA VAL A 376 -22.58 -10.59 -1.93
C VAL A 376 -21.55 -11.08 -0.92
N SER A 377 -20.98 -12.28 -1.13
CA SER A 377 -19.91 -12.84 -0.31
C SER A 377 -18.72 -11.87 -0.17
N GLY A 378 -18.27 -11.26 -1.26
CA GLY A 378 -17.15 -10.30 -1.22
C GLY A 378 -17.41 -9.03 -0.40
N TRP A 379 -18.67 -8.60 -0.26
CA TRP A 379 -18.99 -7.42 0.55
C TRP A 379 -18.75 -7.66 2.05
N ALA A 380 -18.78 -8.91 2.53
CA ALA A 380 -18.52 -9.23 3.93
C ALA A 380 -17.13 -8.73 4.37
N GLU A 381 -16.11 -8.95 3.54
CA GLU A 381 -14.75 -8.50 3.80
C GLU A 381 -14.60 -6.98 3.75
N ALA A 382 -15.29 -6.32 2.83
CA ALA A 382 -15.27 -4.86 2.74
C ALA A 382 -15.96 -4.20 3.95
N ILE A 383 -17.08 -4.78 4.41
CA ILE A 383 -17.77 -4.37 5.63
C ILE A 383 -16.90 -4.63 6.87
N LYS A 384 -16.19 -5.77 6.92
CA LYS A 384 -15.22 -6.08 7.98
C LYS A 384 -14.19 -4.98 8.11
N HIS A 385 -13.59 -4.50 7.01
CA HIS A 385 -12.63 -3.39 7.05
C HIS A 385 -13.22 -2.11 7.66
N ALA A 386 -14.46 -1.77 7.32
CA ALA A 386 -15.14 -0.63 7.94
C ALA A 386 -15.32 -0.82 9.46
N LEU A 387 -15.81 -1.99 9.89
CA LEU A 387 -16.03 -2.30 11.29
C LEU A 387 -14.76 -2.21 12.14
N ILE A 388 -13.63 -2.70 11.61
CA ILE A 388 -12.36 -2.74 12.35
C ILE A 388 -11.54 -1.45 12.25
N ALA A 389 -11.82 -0.55 11.29
CA ALA A 389 -10.93 0.59 11.06
C ALA A 389 -11.60 1.93 10.73
N ASP A 390 -12.82 1.97 10.19
CA ASP A 390 -13.35 3.20 9.56
C ASP A 390 -14.87 3.36 9.72
N GLY A 391 -15.26 4.22 10.65
CA GLY A 391 -16.66 4.57 10.91
C GLY A 391 -17.35 5.33 9.77
N LEU A 392 -16.63 6.17 9.03
CA LEU A 392 -17.19 6.89 7.89
C LEU A 392 -17.46 5.93 6.73
N LEU A 393 -16.57 4.96 6.50
CA LEU A 393 -16.82 3.90 5.53
C LEU A 393 -18.06 3.08 5.91
N LEU A 394 -18.23 2.78 7.20
CA LEU A 394 -19.41 2.05 7.68
C LEU A 394 -20.71 2.82 7.41
N GLU A 395 -20.74 4.11 7.73
CA GLU A 395 -21.88 4.99 7.43
C GLU A 395 -22.19 5.05 5.93
N ARG A 396 -21.17 5.03 5.08
CA ARG A 396 -21.36 4.97 3.63
C ARG A 396 -21.93 3.64 3.17
N PHE A 397 -21.49 2.51 3.73
CA PHE A 397 -22.13 1.23 3.48
C PHE A 397 -23.61 1.23 3.89
N GLU A 398 -23.94 1.86 5.01
CA GLU A 398 -25.32 1.98 5.49
C GLU A 398 -26.16 2.91 4.61
N THR A 399 -25.62 4.02 4.14
CA THR A 399 -26.39 5.01 3.37
C THR A 399 -26.46 4.70 1.88
N GLN A 400 -25.50 3.94 1.35
CA GLN A 400 -25.34 3.67 -0.09
C GLN A 400 -25.48 2.18 -0.45
N ALA A 401 -26.05 1.34 0.43
CA ALA A 401 -26.12 -0.11 0.27
C ALA A 401 -26.70 -0.56 -1.07
N GLU A 402 -27.84 0.00 -1.48
CA GLU A 402 -28.53 -0.38 -2.71
C GLU A 402 -27.71 -0.04 -3.95
N ALA A 403 -27.06 1.14 -3.95
CA ALA A 403 -26.17 1.56 -5.03
C ALA A 403 -24.92 0.67 -5.10
N ALA A 404 -24.36 0.27 -3.95
CA ALA A 404 -23.24 -0.67 -3.88
C ALA A 404 -23.62 -2.05 -4.44
N LEU A 405 -24.77 -2.60 -4.03
CA LEU A 405 -25.29 -3.87 -4.53
C LEU A 405 -25.64 -3.84 -6.02
N ALA A 406 -26.05 -2.68 -6.54
CA ALA A 406 -26.31 -2.46 -7.96
C ALA A 406 -25.03 -2.20 -8.78
N LEU A 407 -23.85 -2.15 -8.14
CA LEU A 407 -22.58 -1.78 -8.76
C LEU A 407 -22.65 -0.42 -9.49
N GLU A 408 -23.27 0.58 -8.85
CA GLU A 408 -23.22 1.98 -9.32
C GLU A 408 -21.75 2.43 -9.40
N PRO A 409 -21.25 2.87 -10.57
CA PRO A 409 -19.81 3.01 -10.81
C PRO A 409 -19.06 3.83 -9.77
N THR A 410 -19.59 4.99 -9.39
CA THR A 410 -18.93 5.89 -8.44
C THR A 410 -18.99 5.36 -7.02
N VAL A 411 -20.14 4.80 -6.61
CA VAL A 411 -20.37 4.30 -5.26
C VAL A 411 -19.56 3.04 -5.00
N ALA A 412 -19.69 2.02 -5.86
CA ALA A 412 -19.00 0.76 -5.69
C ALA A 412 -17.48 0.95 -5.71
N THR A 413 -16.96 1.73 -6.67
CA THR A 413 -15.52 2.00 -6.77
C THR A 413 -15.00 2.69 -5.51
N ALA A 414 -15.69 3.71 -5.00
CA ALA A 414 -15.23 4.44 -3.82
C ALA A 414 -15.28 3.60 -2.52
N LEU A 415 -16.26 2.69 -2.37
CA LEU A 415 -16.31 1.78 -1.22
C LEU A 415 -15.20 0.72 -1.27
N ILE A 416 -14.98 0.12 -2.45
CA ILE A 416 -13.93 -0.87 -2.68
C ILE A 416 -12.56 -0.24 -2.50
N ALA A 417 -12.34 0.95 -3.07
CA ALA A 417 -11.10 1.71 -2.96
C ALA A 417 -10.71 1.96 -1.49
N ARG A 418 -11.65 2.39 -0.66
CA ARG A 418 -11.37 2.64 0.76
C ARG A 418 -11.11 1.34 1.54
N SER A 419 -11.88 0.30 1.26
CA SER A 419 -11.66 -1.05 1.82
C SER A 419 -10.24 -1.58 1.51
N VAL A 420 -9.83 -1.46 0.24
CA VAL A 420 -8.48 -1.79 -0.24
C VAL A 420 -7.41 -0.99 0.47
N ALA A 421 -7.59 0.32 0.64
CA ALA A 421 -6.65 1.18 1.33
C ALA A 421 -6.47 0.78 2.81
N ILE A 422 -7.56 0.46 3.51
CA ILE A 422 -7.50 -0.05 4.89
C ILE A 422 -6.68 -1.34 4.96
N LYS A 423 -6.91 -2.28 4.04
CA LYS A 423 -6.12 -3.51 4.00
C LYS A 423 -4.64 -3.23 3.70
N ALA A 424 -4.35 -2.33 2.76
CA ALA A 424 -3.00 -1.92 2.42
C ALA A 424 -2.24 -1.33 3.63
N GLU A 425 -2.90 -0.47 4.41
CA GLU A 425 -2.36 0.10 5.65
C GLU A 425 -2.02 -1.00 6.67
N VAL A 426 -2.96 -1.91 6.95
CA VAL A 426 -2.75 -2.99 7.94
C VAL A 426 -1.68 -3.98 7.50
N VAL A 427 -1.64 -4.34 6.21
CA VAL A 427 -0.58 -5.18 5.64
C VAL A 427 0.77 -4.49 5.72
N GLY A 428 0.83 -3.19 5.47
CA GLY A 428 2.08 -2.45 5.50
C GLY A 428 2.70 -2.34 6.89
N GLU A 429 1.86 -2.32 7.93
CA GLU A 429 2.29 -2.37 9.33
C GLU A 429 2.83 -3.76 9.74
N ASP A 430 2.45 -4.84 9.04
CA ASP A 430 2.74 -6.23 9.45
C ASP A 430 2.73 -7.23 8.26
N GLU A 431 3.71 -7.10 7.37
CA GLU A 431 3.81 -7.87 6.12
C GLU A 431 3.74 -9.39 6.34
N ARG A 432 4.50 -9.89 7.33
CA ARG A 432 4.71 -11.32 7.60
C ARG A 432 3.95 -11.84 8.82
N GLU A 433 3.03 -11.06 9.37
CA GLU A 433 2.23 -11.43 10.55
C GLU A 433 3.08 -11.67 11.81
N GLU A 434 4.19 -10.93 11.95
CA GLU A 434 5.16 -11.06 13.04
C GLU A 434 4.80 -10.17 14.24
N THR A 435 4.22 -9.00 14.00
CA THR A 435 3.90 -8.02 15.06
C THR A 435 2.55 -8.31 15.71
N GLY A 436 1.71 -9.08 15.03
CA GLY A 436 0.35 -9.40 15.45
C GLY A 436 -0.67 -8.32 15.12
N ARG A 437 -0.25 -7.18 14.54
CA ARG A 437 -1.17 -6.12 14.10
C ARG A 437 -2.15 -6.63 13.05
N ARG A 438 -1.69 -7.45 12.10
CA ARG A 438 -2.55 -8.05 11.06
C ARG A 438 -3.64 -8.97 11.60
N THR A 439 -3.55 -9.38 12.88
CA THR A 439 -4.57 -10.20 13.55
C THR A 439 -5.95 -9.55 13.52
N ILE A 440 -6.06 -8.21 13.50
CA ILE A 440 -7.38 -7.53 13.47
C ILE A 440 -8.20 -7.88 12.22
N LEU A 441 -7.54 -8.25 11.11
CA LEU A 441 -8.22 -8.71 9.90
C LEU A 441 -8.94 -10.05 10.12
N ASN A 442 -8.65 -10.77 11.20
CA ASN A 442 -9.32 -12.03 11.54
C ASN A 442 -10.64 -11.80 12.30
N TYR A 443 -11.20 -10.59 12.34
CA TYR A 443 -12.55 -10.37 12.87
C TYR A 443 -13.55 -11.28 12.16
N GLY A 444 -14.25 -12.10 12.94
CA GLY A 444 -15.15 -13.16 12.46
C GLY A 444 -14.51 -14.44 11.93
N HIS A 445 -13.20 -14.47 11.64
CA HIS A 445 -12.57 -15.59 10.95
C HIS A 445 -12.43 -16.85 11.82
N THR A 446 -12.36 -16.74 13.15
CA THR A 446 -12.26 -17.91 14.03
C THR A 446 -13.45 -18.85 13.87
N VAL A 447 -14.67 -18.29 13.84
CA VAL A 447 -15.90 -19.07 13.62
C VAL A 447 -16.11 -19.29 12.12
N GLY A 448 -15.80 -18.31 11.27
CA GLY A 448 -15.92 -18.44 9.81
C GLY A 448 -15.13 -19.63 9.25
N HIS A 449 -13.83 -19.73 9.53
CA HIS A 449 -13.01 -20.87 9.08
C HIS A 449 -13.51 -22.20 9.64
N ALA A 450 -14.00 -22.21 10.88
CA ALA A 450 -14.56 -23.40 11.48
C ALA A 450 -15.86 -23.84 10.78
N LEU A 451 -16.69 -22.89 10.34
CA LEU A 451 -17.88 -23.16 9.53
C LEU A 451 -17.53 -23.69 8.15
N GLU A 452 -16.55 -23.08 7.47
CA GLU A 452 -16.07 -23.56 6.18
C GLU A 452 -15.55 -24.99 6.28
N SER A 453 -14.72 -25.28 7.29
CA SER A 453 -14.19 -26.62 7.51
C SER A 453 -15.28 -27.62 7.89
N ALA A 454 -16.27 -27.24 8.68
CA ALA A 454 -17.35 -28.13 9.11
C ALA A 454 -18.38 -28.39 7.99
N GLY A 455 -18.56 -27.44 7.07
CA GLY A 455 -19.35 -27.59 5.84
C GLY A 455 -18.53 -28.13 4.65
N GLU A 456 -17.36 -28.72 4.92
CA GLU A 456 -16.45 -29.32 3.93
C GLU A 456 -16.10 -28.40 2.74
N TYR A 457 -16.12 -27.08 2.97
CA TYR A 457 -15.90 -26.03 1.97
C TYR A 457 -16.88 -26.04 0.79
N THR A 458 -18.06 -26.64 0.94
CA THR A 458 -19.09 -26.71 -0.10
C THR A 458 -20.38 -25.99 0.28
N SER A 459 -20.71 -25.93 1.57
CA SER A 459 -21.97 -25.35 2.03
C SER A 459 -21.99 -23.82 2.00
N PHE A 460 -20.88 -23.19 2.41
CA PHE A 460 -20.76 -21.73 2.53
C PHE A 460 -19.64 -21.20 1.64
N LEU A 461 -19.88 -20.04 1.04
CA LEU A 461 -18.78 -19.21 0.54
C LEU A 461 -18.05 -18.57 1.71
N HIS A 462 -16.78 -18.20 1.50
CA HIS A 462 -15.95 -17.62 2.55
C HIS A 462 -16.59 -16.40 3.24
N GLY A 463 -17.08 -15.43 2.46
CA GLY A 463 -17.72 -14.22 3.01
C GLY A 463 -19.02 -14.48 3.75
N GLU A 464 -19.77 -15.53 3.38
CA GLU A 464 -20.96 -15.97 4.13
C GLU A 464 -20.56 -16.50 5.50
N ALA A 465 -19.54 -17.34 5.56
CA ALA A 465 -19.01 -17.88 6.81
C ALA A 465 -18.39 -16.77 7.70
N VAL A 466 -17.65 -15.83 7.11
CA VAL A 466 -17.10 -14.67 7.82
C VAL A 466 -18.21 -13.77 8.36
N ALA A 467 -19.31 -13.55 7.62
CA ALA A 467 -20.45 -12.76 8.11
C ALA A 467 -21.09 -13.37 9.37
N VAL A 468 -21.35 -14.69 9.37
CA VAL A 468 -21.84 -15.41 10.56
C VAL A 468 -20.81 -15.35 11.68
N GLY A 469 -19.52 -15.50 11.34
CA GLY A 469 -18.45 -15.41 12.32
C GLY A 469 -18.30 -14.02 12.94
N MET A 470 -18.50 -12.94 12.19
CA MET A 470 -18.52 -11.57 12.71
C MET A 470 -19.68 -11.39 13.68
N MET A 471 -20.85 -11.98 13.41
CA MET A 471 -21.97 -11.96 14.36
C MET A 471 -21.66 -12.73 15.64
N ALA A 472 -21.03 -13.91 15.54
CA ALA A 472 -20.58 -14.65 16.71
C ALA A 472 -19.54 -13.86 17.53
N ALA A 473 -18.58 -13.20 16.87
CA ALA A 473 -17.60 -12.34 17.55
C ALA A 473 -18.27 -11.14 18.26
N ALA A 474 -19.24 -10.49 17.62
CA ALA A 474 -19.98 -9.38 18.21
C ALA A 474 -20.81 -9.83 19.45
N GLU A 475 -21.49 -10.97 19.37
CA GLU A 475 -22.28 -11.53 20.49
C GLU A 475 -21.39 -11.99 21.65
N ILE A 476 -20.24 -12.58 21.37
CA ILE A 476 -19.22 -12.88 22.39
C ILE A 476 -18.76 -11.58 23.06
N GLY A 477 -18.42 -10.58 22.27
CA GLY A 477 -17.99 -9.27 22.78
C GLY A 477 -19.05 -8.62 23.67
N GLN A 478 -20.34 -8.75 23.30
CA GLN A 478 -21.45 -8.25 24.10
C GLN A 478 -21.55 -8.95 25.46
N ARG A 479 -21.49 -10.29 25.48
CA ARG A 479 -21.53 -11.07 26.72
C ARG A 479 -20.30 -10.82 27.61
N MET A 480 -19.18 -10.48 27.01
CA MET A 480 -17.95 -10.08 27.70
C MET A 480 -17.95 -8.62 28.18
N GLY A 481 -19.01 -7.84 27.90
CA GLY A 481 -19.08 -6.41 28.25
C GLY A 481 -18.13 -5.52 27.44
N VAL A 482 -17.62 -6.01 26.31
CA VAL A 482 -16.69 -5.30 25.41
C VAL A 482 -17.44 -4.60 24.29
N THR A 483 -18.36 -5.31 23.63
CA THR A 483 -19.07 -4.81 22.44
C THR A 483 -20.43 -4.26 22.84
N PRO A 484 -20.74 -2.98 22.56
CA PRO A 484 -22.05 -2.40 22.86
C PRO A 484 -23.19 -3.12 22.13
N PRO A 485 -24.34 -3.37 22.77
CA PRO A 485 -25.52 -3.98 22.14
C PRO A 485 -25.96 -3.26 20.85
N GLU A 486 -25.85 -1.95 20.82
CA GLU A 486 -26.21 -1.10 19.69
C GLU A 486 -25.32 -1.41 18.47
N LEU A 487 -24.02 -1.66 18.69
CA LEU A 487 -23.07 -2.04 17.65
C LEU A 487 -23.37 -3.43 17.10
N VAL A 488 -23.71 -4.40 17.96
CA VAL A 488 -24.15 -5.74 17.50
C VAL A 488 -25.35 -5.64 16.57
N GLN A 489 -26.35 -4.84 16.94
CA GLN A 489 -27.56 -4.66 16.13
C GLN A 489 -27.29 -3.86 14.85
N ARG A 490 -26.41 -2.85 14.90
CA ARG A 490 -25.97 -2.08 13.74
C ARG A 490 -25.30 -3.00 12.71
N GLN A 491 -24.36 -3.83 13.14
CA GLN A 491 -23.69 -4.82 12.30
C GLN A 491 -24.70 -5.81 11.69
N ARG A 492 -25.61 -6.38 12.50
CA ARG A 492 -26.63 -7.32 12.02
C ARG A 492 -27.45 -6.74 10.87
N ARG A 493 -28.02 -5.55 11.07
CA ARG A 493 -28.84 -4.87 10.06
C ARG A 493 -28.06 -4.61 8.77
N LEU A 494 -26.79 -4.22 8.88
CA LEU A 494 -25.97 -3.96 7.70
C LEU A 494 -25.68 -5.24 6.91
N LEU A 495 -25.29 -6.31 7.59
CA LEU A 495 -25.04 -7.61 6.94
C LEU A 495 -26.31 -8.12 6.23
N GLU A 496 -27.46 -8.08 6.92
CA GLU A 496 -28.75 -8.48 6.34
C GLU A 496 -29.13 -7.62 5.14
N ARG A 497 -28.87 -6.30 5.18
CA ARG A 497 -29.14 -5.38 4.07
C ARG A 497 -28.29 -5.68 2.83
N PHE A 498 -27.07 -6.16 3.01
CA PHE A 498 -26.22 -6.66 1.92
C PHE A 498 -26.59 -8.08 1.46
N GLY A 499 -27.57 -8.73 2.11
CA GLY A 499 -27.98 -10.09 1.80
C GLY A 499 -27.04 -11.17 2.36
N LEU A 500 -26.20 -10.82 3.35
CA LEU A 500 -25.29 -11.75 4.01
C LEU A 500 -26.00 -12.49 5.15
N PRO A 501 -25.67 -13.77 5.38
CA PRO A 501 -26.23 -14.53 6.49
C PRO A 501 -25.70 -14.04 7.83
N THR A 502 -26.59 -13.91 8.82
CA THR A 502 -26.24 -13.57 10.22
C THR A 502 -26.34 -14.78 11.16
N ARG A 503 -26.72 -15.93 10.60
CA ARG A 503 -26.76 -17.27 11.22
C ARG A 503 -26.41 -18.32 10.17
N ALA A 504 -25.98 -19.49 10.61
CA ALA A 504 -25.80 -20.65 9.74
C ALA A 504 -26.75 -21.77 10.14
N SER A 505 -27.21 -22.54 9.17
CA SER A 505 -28.01 -23.75 9.38
C SER A 505 -27.40 -24.94 8.65
N GLY A 506 -27.74 -26.16 9.09
CA GLY A 506 -27.29 -27.39 8.45
C GLY A 506 -25.84 -27.80 8.77
N VAL A 507 -25.23 -27.21 9.80
CA VAL A 507 -23.90 -27.59 10.30
C VAL A 507 -23.97 -27.87 11.80
N PRO A 508 -23.59 -29.08 12.26
CA PRO A 508 -23.62 -29.40 13.68
C PRO A 508 -22.66 -28.51 14.49
N VAL A 509 -23.16 -27.93 15.59
CA VAL A 509 -22.36 -27.11 16.54
C VAL A 509 -21.07 -27.83 16.96
N GLU A 510 -21.16 -29.14 17.23
CA GLU A 510 -20.02 -29.96 17.63
C GLU A 510 -18.95 -30.12 16.52
N ALA A 511 -19.35 -30.06 15.25
CA ALA A 511 -18.40 -30.08 14.14
C ALA A 511 -17.60 -28.76 14.09
N VAL A 512 -18.29 -27.63 14.24
CA VAL A 512 -17.66 -26.29 14.30
C VAL A 512 -16.72 -26.19 15.49
N ARG A 513 -17.16 -26.64 16.69
CA ARG A 513 -16.34 -26.68 17.90
C ARG A 513 -15.05 -27.48 17.69
N ARG A 514 -15.14 -28.66 17.08
CA ARG A 514 -13.97 -29.49 16.77
C ARG A 514 -13.01 -28.79 15.81
N ALA A 515 -13.53 -28.15 14.75
CA ALA A 515 -12.72 -27.40 13.79
C ALA A 515 -11.96 -26.23 14.48
N MET A 516 -12.63 -25.47 15.36
CA MET A 516 -11.97 -24.42 16.15
C MET A 516 -10.86 -24.97 17.06
N ALA A 517 -11.07 -26.13 17.69
CA ALA A 517 -10.08 -26.76 18.56
C ALA A 517 -8.85 -27.28 17.81
N LEU A 518 -9.02 -27.71 16.55
CA LEU A 518 -7.91 -28.12 15.68
C LEU A 518 -7.04 -26.93 15.29
N ASP A 519 -7.64 -25.80 14.87
CA ASP A 519 -6.89 -24.57 14.56
C ASP A 519 -6.11 -24.05 15.78
N LYS A 520 -6.69 -24.15 16.99
CA LYS A 520 -6.01 -23.83 18.25
C LYS A 520 -4.75 -24.67 18.49
N LYS A 521 -4.79 -25.98 18.21
CA LYS A 521 -3.64 -26.89 18.42
C LYS A 521 -2.48 -26.56 17.49
N VAL A 522 -2.77 -26.13 16.26
CA VAL A 522 -1.76 -25.70 15.29
C VAL A 522 -1.02 -24.44 15.76
N ARG A 523 -1.69 -23.55 16.51
CA ARG A 523 -1.14 -22.26 16.97
C ARG A 523 -0.53 -22.28 18.39
N ALA A 524 -0.38 -23.44 19.02
CA ALA A 524 0.26 -23.63 20.34
C ALA A 524 -0.16 -22.61 21.43
N GLY A 525 -1.45 -22.27 21.55
CA GLY A 525 -1.93 -21.26 22.50
C GLY A 525 -3.44 -21.26 22.78
N SER A 526 -3.89 -20.30 23.61
CA SER A 526 -5.32 -19.96 23.79
C SER A 526 -5.90 -19.33 22.52
N LEU A 527 -7.19 -19.58 22.21
CA LEU A 527 -7.88 -18.90 21.10
C LEU A 527 -7.81 -17.39 21.31
N ARG A 528 -7.30 -16.66 20.30
CA ARG A 528 -7.28 -15.20 20.29
C ARG A 528 -8.50 -14.70 19.53
N TRP A 529 -9.40 -14.05 20.24
CA TRP A 529 -10.62 -13.48 19.71
C TRP A 529 -10.38 -12.03 19.32
N VAL A 530 -10.77 -11.67 18.10
CA VAL A 530 -10.89 -10.26 17.70
C VAL A 530 -12.32 -9.85 17.99
N LEU A 531 -12.49 -8.88 18.88
CA LEU A 531 -13.76 -8.29 19.30
C LEU A 531 -13.73 -6.79 19.01
N LEU A 532 -14.86 -6.08 19.14
CA LEU A 532 -14.94 -4.63 18.92
C LEU A 532 -15.38 -3.90 20.18
N GLU A 533 -14.64 -2.91 20.64
CA GLU A 533 -15.10 -1.96 21.67
C GLU A 533 -16.02 -0.90 21.05
N ASP A 534 -15.70 -0.49 19.82
CA ASP A 534 -16.47 0.39 18.96
C ASP A 534 -16.03 0.16 17.50
N VAL A 535 -16.71 0.79 16.55
CA VAL A 535 -16.26 0.84 15.15
C VAL A 535 -14.86 1.46 15.09
N GLY A 536 -13.95 0.81 14.39
CA GLY A 536 -12.55 1.26 14.31
C GLY A 536 -11.71 0.94 15.54
N ARG A 537 -12.27 0.25 16.55
CA ARG A 537 -11.58 -0.08 17.81
C ARG A 537 -11.60 -1.59 18.09
N PRO A 538 -10.85 -2.39 17.31
CA PRO A 538 -10.73 -3.83 17.55
C PRO A 538 -9.84 -4.10 18.76
N VAL A 539 -10.25 -5.07 19.59
CA VAL A 539 -9.48 -5.58 20.73
C VAL A 539 -9.26 -7.08 20.59
N ILE A 540 -8.07 -7.53 20.98
CA ILE A 540 -7.71 -8.96 20.96
C ILE A 540 -7.80 -9.51 22.39
N ARG A 541 -8.63 -10.53 22.59
CA ARG A 541 -8.86 -11.16 23.90
C ARG A 541 -8.53 -12.65 23.85
N SER A 542 -7.86 -13.15 24.89
CA SER A 542 -7.51 -14.58 25.06
C SER A 542 -8.22 -15.22 26.26
N ASP A 543 -8.96 -14.43 27.02
CA ASP A 543 -9.63 -14.75 28.27
C ASP A 543 -11.14 -14.97 28.12
N VAL A 544 -11.61 -15.23 26.88
CA VAL A 544 -13.02 -15.53 26.62
C VAL A 544 -13.37 -16.91 27.22
N PRO A 545 -14.33 -16.99 28.16
CA PRO A 545 -14.70 -18.26 28.77
C PRO A 545 -15.34 -19.23 27.75
N PRO A 546 -14.98 -20.53 27.75
CA PRO A 546 -15.57 -21.51 26.85
C PRO A 546 -17.10 -21.57 26.89
N ALA A 547 -17.72 -21.39 28.07
CA ALA A 547 -19.18 -21.37 28.21
C ALA A 547 -19.84 -20.25 27.38
N VAL A 548 -19.22 -19.06 27.32
CA VAL A 548 -19.73 -17.93 26.51
C VAL A 548 -19.67 -18.27 25.03
N VAL A 549 -18.59 -18.91 24.59
CA VAL A 549 -18.43 -19.37 23.20
C VAL A 549 -19.51 -20.38 22.85
N ASP A 550 -19.78 -21.34 23.74
CA ASP A 550 -20.73 -22.42 23.52
C ASP A 550 -22.17 -21.91 23.41
N GLU A 551 -22.55 -20.97 24.27
CA GLU A 551 -23.86 -20.33 24.22
C GLU A 551 -24.06 -19.55 22.92
N VAL A 552 -23.03 -18.84 22.44
CA VAL A 552 -23.10 -18.08 21.19
C VAL A 552 -23.10 -19.01 19.97
N LEU A 553 -22.30 -20.07 19.97
CA LEU A 553 -22.35 -21.06 18.89
C LEU A 553 -23.72 -21.74 18.80
N ALA A 554 -24.35 -22.04 19.94
CA ALA A 554 -25.70 -22.60 19.96
C ALA A 554 -26.78 -21.63 19.45
N SER A 555 -26.59 -20.30 19.58
CA SER A 555 -27.54 -19.31 19.06
C SER A 555 -27.29 -18.91 17.60
N ALA A 556 -26.02 -18.97 17.16
CA ALA A 556 -25.62 -18.61 15.80
C ALA A 556 -25.80 -19.74 14.79
N LEU A 557 -25.88 -20.99 15.28
CA LEU A 557 -26.02 -22.20 14.47
C LEU A 557 -27.39 -22.82 14.75
N ASP A 558 -28.31 -22.70 13.80
CA ASP A 558 -29.57 -23.42 13.86
C ASP A 558 -29.30 -24.88 13.44
N GLY A 559 -29.45 -25.80 14.40
CA GLY A 559 -29.14 -27.23 14.27
C GLY A 559 -30.03 -27.98 13.28
#